data_AF-A0A180F779-F1
#
_entry.id   AF-A0A180F779-F1
#
_cell.length_a   1.000
_cell.length_b   1.000
_cell.length_c   1.000
_cell.angle_alpha   90.00
_cell.angle_beta   90.00
_cell.angle_gamma   90.00
#
_symmetry.space_group_name_H-M   'P 1'
#
loop_
_entity.id
_entity.type
_entity.pdbx_description
1 polymer ?
#
loop_
_entity_poly.entity_id
_entity_poly.type
_entity_poly.pdbx_seq_one_letter_code
_entity_poly.pdbx_strand_id
1 'polypeptide(L)'
;MKRQVKIFFEDYGRKFDLTEETIIKVLNREYNVCIDPNPDYLFFSDGGYKHLKYHNCIKIFYTGENTVPDFNLCDYALAHPHLQYGDWYRRTPYYLFSPEIGKINDYPTNTEQVLNRKFCNFLSSAGWADPFRAAFFKKLSEYKPVDSGGNYLNNIGGRVSDKMAFIKEYKFSIAFENSSLSGYTTEKIVEAMAA
;
A
#
# COMPACT_ATOMS: atom_id res chain seq x y z
N MET A 1 25.13 -8.28 -22.43
CA MET A 1 25.25 -6.93 -21.82
C MET A 1 23.83 -6.42 -21.62
N LYS A 2 23.46 -5.93 -20.42
CA LYS A 2 22.07 -5.48 -20.17
C LYS A 2 21.77 -4.23 -20.99
N ARG A 3 20.58 -4.15 -21.58
CA ARG A 3 20.11 -2.96 -22.31
C ARG A 3 19.91 -1.81 -21.33
N GLN A 4 20.34 -0.60 -21.70
CA GLN A 4 20.04 0.61 -20.93
C GLN A 4 18.59 1.04 -21.15
N VAL A 5 17.92 1.43 -20.08
CA VAL A 5 16.56 2.00 -20.11
C VAL A 5 16.52 3.25 -19.23
N LYS A 6 15.96 4.35 -19.76
CA LYS A 6 15.73 5.57 -19.00
C LYS A 6 14.33 5.59 -18.42
N ILE A 7 14.21 5.83 -17.13
CA ILE A 7 12.93 5.93 -16.44
C ILE A 7 12.83 7.23 -15.65
N PHE A 8 11.61 7.68 -15.36
CA PHE A 8 11.35 8.79 -14.46
C PHE A 8 10.05 8.57 -13.70
N PHE A 9 9.87 9.30 -12.60
CA PHE A 9 8.72 9.20 -11.71
C PHE A 9 8.05 10.57 -11.55
N GLU A 10 6.74 10.65 -11.72
CA GLU A 10 5.96 11.89 -11.54
C GLU A 10 4.64 11.66 -10.81
N ASP A 11 4.09 12.73 -10.24
CA ASP A 11 2.75 12.76 -9.66
C ASP A 11 2.52 11.77 -8.49
N TYR A 12 3.60 11.38 -7.81
CA TYR A 12 3.53 10.61 -6.57
C TYR A 12 3.36 11.51 -5.34
N GLY A 13 2.61 11.02 -4.35
CA GLY A 13 2.47 11.67 -3.04
C GLY A 13 3.72 11.52 -2.16
N ARG A 14 3.74 12.17 -0.99
CA ARG A 14 4.90 12.27 -0.07
C ARG A 14 5.42 10.95 0.55
N LYS A 15 4.90 9.78 0.17
CA LYS A 15 5.22 8.47 0.79
C LYS A 15 5.38 7.35 -0.23
N PHE A 16 6.09 7.63 -1.32
CA PHE A 16 6.15 6.73 -2.46
C PHE A 16 7.50 6.01 -2.63
N ASP A 17 8.52 6.37 -1.84
CA ASP A 17 9.91 5.93 -1.95
C ASP A 17 10.08 4.40 -2.06
N LEU A 18 9.37 3.62 -1.24
CA LEU A 18 9.48 2.15 -1.25
C LEU A 18 9.03 1.51 -2.57
N THR A 19 8.08 2.12 -3.26
CA THR A 19 7.61 1.59 -4.55
C THR A 19 8.63 1.89 -5.64
N GLU A 20 9.16 3.12 -5.69
CA GLU A 20 10.18 3.50 -6.68
C GLU A 20 11.42 2.61 -6.55
N GLU A 21 11.91 2.42 -5.33
CA GLU A 21 13.02 1.52 -5.03
C GLU A 21 12.74 0.09 -5.49
N THR A 22 11.52 -0.41 -5.26
CA THR A 22 11.12 -1.75 -5.67
C THR A 22 11.06 -1.88 -7.19
N ILE A 23 10.46 -0.90 -7.88
CA ILE A 23 10.39 -0.86 -9.35
C ILE A 23 11.82 -0.86 -9.94
N ILE A 24 12.69 0.03 -9.45
CA ILE A 24 14.10 0.10 -9.85
C ILE A 24 14.81 -1.23 -9.60
N LYS A 25 14.63 -1.83 -8.43
CA LYS A 25 15.25 -3.11 -8.06
C LYS A 25 14.79 -4.25 -8.97
N VAL A 26 13.50 -4.29 -9.34
CA VAL A 26 12.96 -5.31 -10.25
C VAL A 26 13.50 -5.11 -11.66
N LEU A 27 13.46 -3.88 -12.18
CA LEU A 27 13.96 -3.57 -13.53
C LEU A 27 15.46 -3.82 -13.68
N ASN A 28 16.26 -3.53 -12.64
CA ASN A 28 17.70 -3.77 -12.64
C ASN A 28 18.08 -5.26 -12.73
N ARG A 29 17.14 -6.20 -12.56
CA ARG A 29 17.40 -7.63 -12.80
C ARG A 29 17.71 -7.90 -14.27
N GLU A 30 17.03 -7.20 -15.18
CA GLU A 30 17.11 -7.43 -16.63
C GLU A 30 17.75 -6.25 -17.40
N TYR A 31 17.64 -5.04 -16.88
CA TYR A 31 18.08 -3.80 -17.54
C TYR A 31 19.16 -3.07 -16.75
N ASN A 32 19.85 -2.15 -17.42
CA ASN A 32 20.64 -1.11 -16.75
C ASN A 32 19.79 0.15 -16.64
N VAL A 33 19.18 0.36 -15.47
CA VAL A 33 18.21 1.45 -15.25
C VAL A 33 18.94 2.77 -15.01
N CYS A 34 18.53 3.82 -15.73
CA CYS A 34 18.98 5.20 -15.55
C CYS A 34 17.78 6.08 -15.21
N ILE A 35 17.88 6.92 -14.18
CA ILE A 35 16.85 7.91 -13.87
C ILE A 35 17.16 9.17 -14.66
N ASP A 36 16.25 9.58 -15.56
CA ASP A 36 16.44 10.70 -16.48
C ASP A 36 15.11 11.44 -16.73
N PRO A 37 15.05 12.77 -16.58
CA PRO A 37 13.83 13.55 -16.83
C PRO A 37 13.38 13.58 -18.31
N ASN A 38 14.16 13.01 -19.23
CA ASN A 38 13.75 12.67 -20.59
C ASN A 38 13.68 11.13 -20.76
N PRO A 39 12.70 10.46 -20.13
CA PRO A 39 12.68 9.01 -19.99
C PRO A 39 12.21 8.29 -21.27
N ASP A 40 12.57 7.02 -21.40
CA ASP A 40 11.91 6.11 -22.33
C ASP A 40 10.57 5.62 -21.75
N TYR A 41 10.51 5.43 -20.42
CA TYR A 41 9.33 5.02 -19.66
C TYR A 41 9.08 5.96 -18.48
N LEU A 42 7.94 6.66 -18.48
CA LEU A 42 7.50 7.48 -17.37
C LEU A 42 6.57 6.66 -16.46
N PHE A 43 6.93 6.49 -15.20
CA PHE A 43 6.03 6.00 -14.17
C PHE A 43 5.29 7.19 -13.53
N PHE A 44 3.98 7.12 -13.38
CA PHE A 44 3.23 8.21 -12.74
C PHE A 44 2.00 7.73 -11.94
N SER A 45 1.54 8.57 -11.00
CA SER A 45 0.35 8.33 -10.17
C SER A 45 -0.67 9.47 -10.28
N ASP A 46 -1.71 9.38 -9.46
CA ASP A 46 -2.88 10.26 -9.31
C ASP A 46 -2.67 11.46 -8.37
N GLY A 47 -1.44 11.73 -7.93
CA GLY A 47 -1.14 12.85 -7.02
C GLY A 47 -0.98 14.21 -7.72
N GLY A 48 -1.09 14.27 -9.04
CA GLY A 48 -0.85 15.49 -9.82
C GLY A 48 -1.08 15.34 -11.32
N TYR A 49 -0.57 16.31 -12.08
CA TYR A 49 -0.76 16.43 -13.53
C TYR A 49 0.54 16.69 -14.30
N LYS A 50 1.71 16.48 -13.69
CA LYS A 50 3.01 16.74 -14.32
C LYS A 50 3.29 15.76 -15.47
N HIS A 51 2.78 14.54 -15.40
CA HIS A 51 2.87 13.54 -16.46
C HIS A 51 2.33 14.04 -17.82
N LEU A 52 1.40 15.00 -17.81
CA LEU A 52 0.84 15.58 -19.03
C LEU A 52 1.86 16.34 -19.88
N LYS A 53 3.01 16.73 -19.30
CA LYS A 53 4.10 17.41 -20.01
C LYS A 53 4.96 16.45 -20.84
N TYR A 54 4.78 15.15 -20.68
CA TYR A 54 5.58 14.13 -21.33
C TYR A 54 4.83 13.56 -22.53
N HIS A 55 5.39 13.74 -23.72
CA HIS A 55 4.77 13.34 -24.99
C HIS A 55 5.56 12.27 -25.75
N ASN A 56 6.85 12.09 -25.44
CA ASN A 56 7.77 11.24 -26.20
C ASN A 56 8.31 10.08 -25.34
N CYS A 57 7.44 9.43 -24.56
CA CYS A 57 7.79 8.27 -23.75
C CYS A 57 6.57 7.37 -23.54
N ILE A 58 6.81 6.12 -23.14
CA ILE A 58 5.74 5.21 -22.71
C ILE A 58 5.33 5.58 -21.29
N LYS A 59 4.04 5.84 -21.06
CA LYS A 59 3.49 6.20 -19.75
C LYS A 59 2.90 4.98 -19.06
N ILE A 60 3.45 4.66 -17.89
CA ILE A 60 3.05 3.55 -17.04
C ILE A 60 2.40 4.12 -15.78
N PHE A 61 1.09 3.97 -15.67
CA PHE A 61 0.37 4.37 -14.47
C PHE A 61 0.60 3.34 -13.36
N TYR A 62 0.93 3.82 -12.16
CA TYR A 62 0.86 3.01 -10.95
C TYR A 62 0.38 3.87 -9.78
N THR A 63 -0.47 3.32 -8.92
CA THR A 63 -0.92 3.98 -7.70
C THR A 63 -1.09 3.01 -6.53
N GLY A 64 -0.72 3.48 -5.34
CA GLY A 64 -1.06 2.85 -4.06
C GLY A 64 -2.47 3.23 -3.56
N GLU A 65 -3.09 4.22 -4.19
CA GLU A 65 -4.41 4.73 -3.81
C GLU A 65 -5.54 3.91 -4.46
N ASN A 66 -6.75 4.21 -4.01
CA ASN A 66 -7.96 3.58 -4.52
C ASN A 66 -8.44 4.22 -5.83
N THR A 67 -7.67 4.03 -6.90
CA THR A 67 -7.92 4.66 -8.21
C THR A 67 -7.94 3.63 -9.33
N VAL A 68 -8.91 3.78 -10.25
CA VAL A 68 -8.97 3.02 -11.50
C VAL A 68 -8.14 3.75 -12.57
N PRO A 69 -7.25 3.06 -13.31
CA PRO A 69 -6.43 3.70 -14.34
C PRO A 69 -7.26 4.31 -15.47
N ASP A 70 -6.83 5.46 -15.98
CA ASP A 70 -7.34 6.06 -17.21
C ASP A 70 -6.38 5.80 -18.38
N PHE A 71 -6.77 4.89 -19.29
CA PHE A 71 -5.98 4.51 -20.47
C PHE A 71 -5.96 5.57 -21.58
N ASN A 72 -6.68 6.69 -21.44
CA ASN A 72 -6.44 7.86 -22.29
C ASN A 72 -5.17 8.62 -21.84
N LEU A 73 -4.74 8.42 -20.60
CA LEU A 73 -3.59 9.12 -20.01
C LEU A 73 -2.33 8.24 -19.95
N CYS A 74 -2.47 6.91 -19.97
CA CYS A 74 -1.37 5.95 -19.88
C CYS A 74 -1.44 4.88 -20.98
N ASP A 75 -0.27 4.35 -21.34
CA ASP A 75 -0.13 3.22 -22.26
C ASP A 75 -0.23 1.88 -21.52
N TYR A 76 0.26 1.83 -20.29
CA TYR A 76 0.20 0.65 -19.41
C TYR A 76 -0.22 1.06 -18.00
N ALA A 77 -0.82 0.13 -17.26
CA ALA A 77 -1.20 0.36 -15.88
C ALA A 77 -0.94 -0.83 -14.95
N LEU A 78 -0.48 -0.49 -13.75
CA LEU A 78 -0.26 -1.37 -12.62
C LEU A 78 -1.15 -0.88 -11.47
N ALA A 79 -2.24 -1.56 -11.15
CA ALA A 79 -3.16 -1.07 -10.11
C ALA A 79 -3.90 -2.19 -9.36
N HIS A 80 -4.75 -1.80 -8.43
CA HIS A 80 -5.54 -2.68 -7.58
C HIS A 80 -6.72 -3.43 -8.23
N PRO A 81 -7.52 -2.80 -9.12
CA PRO A 81 -8.80 -3.36 -9.51
C PRO A 81 -8.73 -4.76 -10.14
N HIS A 82 -9.80 -5.53 -10.01
CA HIS A 82 -9.96 -6.75 -10.81
C HIS A 82 -10.36 -6.38 -12.25
N LEU A 83 -9.38 -5.96 -13.04
CA LEU A 83 -9.54 -5.63 -14.46
C LEU A 83 -8.75 -6.62 -15.33
N GLN A 84 -9.26 -6.90 -16.53
CA GLN A 84 -8.53 -7.58 -17.59
C GLN A 84 -8.49 -6.66 -18.80
N TYR A 85 -7.30 -6.31 -19.27
CA TYR A 85 -7.15 -5.44 -20.44
C TYR A 85 -5.86 -5.74 -21.20
N GLY A 86 -5.87 -6.88 -21.90
CA GLY A 86 -4.74 -7.36 -22.69
C GLY A 86 -3.40 -7.30 -21.93
N ASP A 87 -2.35 -6.94 -22.66
CA ASP A 87 -1.01 -6.73 -22.10
C ASP A 87 -0.84 -5.34 -21.44
N TRP A 88 -1.86 -4.48 -21.55
CA TRP A 88 -1.81 -3.09 -21.09
C TRP A 88 -2.09 -2.95 -19.59
N TYR A 89 -2.67 -3.97 -18.96
CA TYR A 89 -3.00 -3.95 -17.55
C TYR A 89 -2.44 -5.15 -16.78
N ARG A 90 -1.79 -4.86 -15.65
CA ARG A 90 -1.42 -5.88 -14.67
C ARG A 90 -1.95 -5.49 -13.30
N ARG A 91 -2.70 -6.41 -12.68
CA ARG A 91 -3.12 -6.25 -11.29
C ARG A 91 -1.89 -6.34 -10.38
N THR A 92 -1.60 -5.25 -9.69
CA THR A 92 -0.43 -5.09 -8.81
C THR A 92 -0.86 -4.35 -7.54
N PRO A 93 -1.51 -5.03 -6.59
CA PRO A 93 -1.98 -4.40 -5.36
C PRO A 93 -0.82 -3.94 -4.48
N TYR A 94 -1.03 -2.88 -3.69
CA TYR A 94 0.01 -2.27 -2.87
C TYR A 94 0.64 -3.22 -1.85
N TYR A 95 -0.10 -4.25 -1.39
CA TYR A 95 0.45 -5.25 -0.47
C TYR A 95 1.69 -5.97 -0.99
N LEU A 96 1.90 -6.04 -2.31
CA LEU A 96 3.08 -6.65 -2.92
C LEU A 96 4.38 -5.90 -2.60
N PHE A 97 4.27 -4.62 -2.24
CA PHE A 97 5.39 -3.76 -1.86
C PHE A 97 5.59 -3.67 -0.35
N SER A 98 4.74 -4.34 0.44
CA SER A 98 4.89 -4.35 1.89
C SER A 98 6.18 -5.08 2.29
N PRO A 99 7.05 -4.48 3.14
CA PRO A 99 8.22 -5.16 3.68
C PRO A 99 7.88 -6.45 4.46
N GLU A 100 6.65 -6.55 4.93
CA GLU A 100 6.16 -7.66 5.76
C GLU A 100 5.60 -8.82 4.94
N ILE A 101 5.50 -8.69 3.60
CA ILE A 101 4.90 -9.73 2.74
C ILE A 101 5.61 -11.09 2.85
N GLY A 102 6.93 -11.08 3.10
CA GLY A 102 7.72 -12.29 3.26
C GLY A 102 7.44 -13.05 4.57
N LYS A 103 6.78 -12.41 5.54
CA LYS A 103 6.57 -12.95 6.90
C LYS A 103 5.15 -13.44 7.15
N ILE A 104 4.25 -13.37 6.16
CA ILE A 104 2.84 -13.76 6.32
C ILE A 104 2.64 -15.24 6.65
N ASN A 105 3.66 -16.08 6.42
CA ASN A 105 3.67 -17.50 6.75
C ASN A 105 4.46 -17.80 8.03
N ASP A 106 5.00 -16.79 8.71
CA ASP A 106 5.76 -16.94 9.96
C ASP A 106 4.78 -17.07 11.13
N TYR A 107 4.10 -18.21 11.20
CA TYR A 107 3.12 -18.45 12.24
C TYR A 107 3.80 -18.60 13.60
N PRO A 108 3.32 -17.90 14.65
CA PRO A 108 3.81 -18.12 15.99
C PRO A 108 3.54 -19.56 16.44
N THR A 109 4.59 -20.25 16.85
CA THR A 109 4.54 -21.67 17.25
C THR A 109 4.08 -21.87 18.70
N ASN A 110 4.13 -20.81 19.52
CA ASN A 110 3.70 -20.85 20.92
C ASN A 110 2.26 -20.35 21.07
N THR A 111 1.30 -21.27 21.16
CA THR A 111 -0.12 -20.96 21.31
C THR A 111 -0.44 -20.17 22.58
N GLU A 112 0.19 -20.49 23.70
CA GLU A 112 -0.06 -19.79 24.97
C GLU A 112 0.33 -18.32 24.89
N GLN A 113 1.49 -18.03 24.30
CA GLN A 113 1.94 -16.65 24.04
C GLN A 113 0.94 -15.89 23.17
N VAL A 114 0.46 -16.50 22.08
CA VAL A 114 -0.51 -15.89 21.16
C VAL A 114 -1.84 -15.61 21.86
N LEU A 115 -2.28 -16.53 22.72
CA LEU A 115 -3.52 -16.41 23.48
C LEU A 115 -3.40 -15.46 24.68
N ASN A 116 -2.21 -15.08 25.12
CA ASN A 116 -2.01 -14.11 26.21
C ASN A 116 -1.82 -12.66 25.72
N ARG A 117 -2.19 -12.38 24.46
CA ARG A 117 -2.16 -11.04 23.86
C ARG A 117 -3.40 -10.20 24.22
N LYS A 118 -3.29 -8.88 24.08
CA LYS A 118 -4.42 -7.93 24.17
C LYS A 118 -5.47 -8.26 23.10
N PHE A 119 -6.67 -7.72 23.25
CA PHE A 119 -7.80 -8.11 22.39
C PHE A 119 -7.61 -7.70 20.93
N CYS A 120 -7.73 -6.42 20.64
CA CYS A 120 -7.73 -5.95 19.26
C CYS A 120 -7.10 -4.57 19.18
N ASN A 121 -6.34 -4.32 18.11
CA ASN A 121 -5.80 -3.01 17.80
C ASN A 121 -6.49 -2.36 16.60
N PHE A 122 -6.35 -1.04 16.55
CA PHE A 122 -6.76 -0.19 15.44
C PHE A 122 -5.69 0.87 15.14
N LEU A 123 -5.21 0.94 13.90
CA LEU A 123 -4.20 1.91 13.48
C LEU A 123 -4.71 2.72 12.29
N SER A 124 -5.30 3.88 12.59
CA SER A 124 -5.78 4.83 11.58
C SER A 124 -5.26 6.23 11.84
N SER A 125 -4.82 6.91 10.79
CA SER A 125 -4.51 8.35 10.84
C SER A 125 -5.47 9.22 10.05
N ALA A 126 -6.41 8.60 9.32
CA ALA A 126 -7.31 9.27 8.40
C ALA A 126 -8.73 9.34 8.97
N GLY A 127 -9.12 10.53 9.45
CA GLY A 127 -10.50 10.81 9.87
C GLY A 127 -11.48 11.04 8.71
N TRP A 128 -10.96 11.20 7.49
CA TRP A 128 -11.73 11.37 6.24
C TRP A 128 -12.03 10.03 5.54
N ALA A 129 -11.52 8.93 6.06
CA ALA A 129 -11.77 7.61 5.51
C ALA A 129 -13.25 7.22 5.60
N ASP A 130 -13.62 6.15 4.90
CA ASP A 130 -14.95 5.55 4.96
C ASP A 130 -15.48 5.47 6.42
N PRO A 131 -16.63 6.12 6.72
CA PRO A 131 -17.19 6.15 8.06
C PRO A 131 -17.45 4.76 8.67
N PHE A 132 -17.63 3.73 7.83
CA PHE A 132 -17.81 2.36 8.27
C PHE A 132 -16.65 1.87 9.14
N ARG A 133 -15.42 2.29 8.86
CA ARG A 133 -14.26 1.94 9.68
C ARG A 133 -14.37 2.48 11.11
N ALA A 134 -14.77 3.74 11.27
CA ALA A 134 -15.00 4.34 12.59
C ALA A 134 -16.19 3.70 13.30
N ALA A 135 -17.28 3.44 12.56
CA ALA A 135 -18.47 2.79 13.10
C ALA A 135 -18.16 1.37 13.60
N PHE A 136 -17.40 0.58 12.83
CA PHE A 136 -16.97 -0.76 13.22
C PHE A 136 -16.08 -0.73 14.46
N PHE A 137 -15.07 0.15 14.51
CA PHE A 137 -14.21 0.31 15.69
C PHE A 137 -15.04 0.61 16.96
N LYS A 138 -15.97 1.56 16.88
CA LYS A 138 -16.82 1.93 18.03
C LYS A 138 -17.71 0.76 18.44
N LYS A 139 -18.34 0.08 17.47
CA LYS A 139 -19.24 -1.04 17.75
C LYS A 139 -18.51 -2.23 18.37
N LEU A 140 -17.32 -2.56 17.88
CA LEU A 140 -16.50 -3.63 18.46
C LEU A 140 -16.02 -3.26 19.88
N SER A 141 -15.71 -1.97 20.11
CA SER A 141 -15.31 -1.46 21.42
C SER A 141 -16.41 -1.54 22.49
N GLU A 142 -17.69 -1.57 22.10
CA GLU A 142 -18.81 -1.81 23.03
C GLU A 142 -18.77 -3.23 23.63
N TYR A 143 -18.26 -4.21 22.87
CA TYR A 143 -18.12 -5.58 23.34
C TYR A 143 -16.86 -5.78 24.20
N LYS A 144 -15.71 -5.28 23.72
CA LYS A 144 -14.43 -5.36 24.43
C LYS A 144 -13.51 -4.24 23.96
N PRO A 145 -12.74 -3.59 24.86
CA PRO A 145 -11.88 -2.47 24.48
C PRO A 145 -10.94 -2.79 23.31
N VAL A 146 -10.96 -1.93 22.30
CA VAL A 146 -10.03 -1.94 21.16
C VAL A 146 -9.06 -0.77 21.33
N ASP A 147 -7.77 -1.07 21.31
CA ASP A 147 -6.72 -0.06 21.48
C ASP A 147 -6.40 0.60 20.13
N SER A 148 -6.53 1.92 20.08
CA SER A 148 -6.27 2.72 18.89
C SER A 148 -4.99 3.52 19.05
N GLY A 149 -3.97 3.15 18.27
CA GLY A 149 -2.63 3.74 18.32
C GLY A 149 -2.33 4.77 17.24
N GLY A 150 -3.27 5.00 16.32
CA GLY A 150 -3.12 5.97 15.23
C GLY A 150 -3.42 7.41 15.65
N ASN A 151 -3.41 8.35 14.72
CA ASN A 151 -3.82 9.74 15.00
C ASN A 151 -5.35 9.89 15.17
N TYR A 152 -6.12 8.97 14.59
CA TYR A 152 -7.57 9.03 14.56
C TYR A 152 -8.17 8.06 15.59
N LEU A 153 -9.09 8.56 16.42
CA LEU A 153 -9.72 7.82 17.52
C LEU A 153 -8.71 7.23 18.51
N ASN A 154 -7.56 7.87 18.71
CA ASN A 154 -6.54 7.40 19.64
C ASN A 154 -7.11 7.30 21.07
N ASN A 155 -6.81 6.21 21.77
CA ASN A 155 -7.23 6.01 23.15
C ASN A 155 -6.13 5.41 24.06
N ILE A 156 -4.89 5.35 23.59
CA ILE A 156 -3.75 4.79 24.33
C ILE A 156 -2.75 5.87 24.82
N GLY A 157 -3.11 7.15 24.69
CA GLY A 157 -2.32 8.28 25.20
C GLY A 157 -1.28 8.83 24.22
N GLY A 158 -1.19 8.30 22.99
CA GLY A 158 -0.26 8.82 22.00
C GLY A 158 -0.19 7.99 20.72
N ARG A 159 0.40 8.59 19.68
CA ARG A 159 0.65 7.90 18.41
C ARG A 159 1.78 6.88 18.61
N VAL A 160 1.53 5.65 18.17
CA VAL A 160 2.53 4.58 18.15
C VAL A 160 3.67 4.95 17.19
N SER A 161 4.90 4.75 17.64
CA SER A 161 6.12 4.93 16.84
C SER A 161 6.49 3.68 16.04
N ASP A 162 6.44 2.51 16.66
CA ASP A 162 6.68 1.21 16.01
C ASP A 162 5.37 0.46 15.78
N LYS A 163 4.92 0.52 14.52
CA LYS A 163 3.66 -0.08 14.09
C LYS A 163 3.64 -1.59 14.29
N MET A 164 4.70 -2.29 13.90
CA MET A 164 4.72 -3.76 13.93
C MET A 164 4.88 -4.28 15.35
N ALA A 165 5.71 -3.65 16.18
CA ALA A 165 5.82 -4.01 17.59
C ALA A 165 4.46 -3.88 18.31
N PHE A 166 3.71 -2.81 18.02
CA PHE A 166 2.39 -2.62 18.58
C PHE A 166 1.39 -3.69 18.11
N ILE A 167 1.29 -3.97 16.80
CA ILE A 167 0.33 -4.98 16.28
C ILE A 167 0.58 -6.35 16.93
N LYS A 168 1.85 -6.73 17.14
CA LYS A 168 2.26 -8.01 17.75
C LYS A 168 1.74 -8.24 19.16
N GLU A 169 1.35 -7.19 19.89
CA GLU A 169 0.79 -7.29 21.24
C GLU A 169 -0.68 -7.75 21.26
N TYR A 170 -1.35 -7.87 20.09
CA TYR A 170 -2.80 -8.11 20.02
C TYR A 170 -3.15 -9.40 19.28
N LYS A 171 -4.31 -9.98 19.63
CA LYS A 171 -4.87 -11.16 18.95
C LYS A 171 -5.49 -10.82 17.60
N PHE A 172 -6.07 -9.63 17.49
CA PHE A 172 -6.82 -9.18 16.31
C PHE A 172 -6.38 -7.78 15.90
N SER A 173 -6.55 -7.46 14.62
CA SER A 173 -6.28 -6.14 14.05
C SER A 173 -7.43 -5.72 13.15
N ILE A 174 -7.94 -4.50 13.33
CA ILE A 174 -8.91 -3.92 12.38
C ILE A 174 -8.12 -3.39 11.17
N ALA A 175 -7.99 -4.24 10.15
CA ALA A 175 -7.22 -3.96 8.92
C ALA A 175 -8.08 -3.39 7.77
N PHE A 176 -8.96 -2.43 8.06
CA PHE A 176 -9.87 -1.86 7.06
C PHE A 176 -9.20 -0.78 6.21
N GLU A 177 -9.51 -0.78 4.92
CA GLU A 177 -9.09 0.24 3.98
C GLU A 177 -9.78 1.60 4.20
N ASN A 178 -9.30 2.65 3.51
CA ASN A 178 -9.89 4.01 3.55
C ASN A 178 -11.09 4.22 2.67
N SER A 179 -11.33 3.30 1.75
CA SER A 179 -12.45 3.33 0.83
C SER A 179 -12.64 1.92 0.28
N SER A 180 -13.78 1.69 -0.36
CA SER A 180 -14.10 0.39 -0.94
C SER A 180 -13.93 0.41 -2.46
N LEU A 181 -13.19 -0.56 -2.99
CA LEU A 181 -13.17 -0.91 -4.41
C LEU A 181 -12.77 -2.38 -4.54
N SER A 182 -13.37 -3.07 -5.50
CA SER A 182 -13.05 -4.47 -5.77
C SER A 182 -11.58 -4.62 -6.13
N GLY A 183 -10.84 -5.39 -5.34
CA GLY A 183 -9.40 -5.64 -5.52
C GLY A 183 -8.47 -4.65 -4.80
N TYR A 184 -9.00 -3.58 -4.19
CA TYR A 184 -8.23 -2.65 -3.37
C TYR A 184 -7.81 -3.28 -2.05
N THR A 185 -6.51 -3.58 -1.94
CA THR A 185 -5.92 -4.24 -0.79
C THR A 185 -4.48 -3.76 -0.65
N THR A 186 -4.19 -3.15 0.50
CA THR A 186 -2.90 -2.53 0.77
C THR A 186 -2.12 -3.30 1.85
N GLU A 187 -1.08 -2.69 2.40
CA GLU A 187 -0.21 -3.24 3.43
C GLU A 187 -0.95 -3.69 4.71
N LYS A 188 -2.13 -3.13 5.00
CA LYS A 188 -2.83 -3.30 6.30
C LYS A 188 -3.11 -4.77 6.64
N ILE A 189 -3.55 -5.55 5.66
CA ILE A 189 -3.81 -6.98 5.87
C ILE A 189 -2.51 -7.76 6.07
N VAL A 190 -1.47 -7.42 5.32
CA VAL A 190 -0.17 -8.08 5.40
C VAL A 190 0.50 -7.83 6.74
N GLU A 191 0.46 -6.60 7.24
CA GLU A 191 0.98 -6.25 8.57
C GLU A 191 0.21 -6.96 9.69
N ALA A 192 -1.11 -7.11 9.54
CA ALA A 192 -1.91 -7.87 10.50
C ALA A 192 -1.60 -9.37 10.50
N MET A 193 -1.26 -9.94 9.34
CA MET A 193 -0.89 -11.36 9.21
C MET A 193 0.55 -11.64 9.66
N ALA A 194 1.47 -10.71 9.44
CA ALA A 194 2.89 -10.85 9.76
C ALA A 194 3.25 -10.60 11.24
N ALA A 195 2.25 -10.26 12.07
CA ALA A 195 2.44 -9.86 13.47
C ALA A 195 2.03 -10.96 14.48
#